data_AF-C7HAP8-F1
#
_entry.id   AF-C7HAP8-F1
#
_cell.length_a   1.000
_cell.length_b   1.000
_cell.length_c   1.000
_cell.angle_alpha   90.00
_cell.angle_beta   90.00
_cell.angle_gamma   90.00
#
_symmetry.space_group_name_H-M   'P 1'
#
loop_
_entity.id
_entity.type
_entity.pdbx_description
1 polymer ?
#
loop_
_entity_poly.entity_id
_entity_poly.type
_entity_poly.pdbx_seq_one_letter_code
_entity_poly.pdbx_strand_id
1 'polypeptide(L)'
;MAASLQQEFCALRDTYIEKQFGRLNDMQRQAVFTTDGPLLILAGAGSGKTTVLVNRIANLIRFGSAHGSSWTPREVTEDDVKALKTAIMTGTDAPAWLDGMLRQNAVRSWNVMAITFTNKAAGELKERLRNMLGGEEGDEVFASTFHSACVRILRRWAESIGYPRSFTIYDTDDSQRVMKAVYKELSIDDKFFPIKSAINQMSRWKDQLVSPEEALRTPARDTKGAIAAKVYAAYEKKTQGGRSLRLRRPDLPDRAAAGRARGCAGVLPEQVPLPAGGRVSGYQRGPVPAGQPAHRPGKEHLRCR
;
A
#
# COMPACT_ATOMS: atom_id res chain seq x y z
N MET A 1 -1.41 38.12 -29.24
CA MET A 1 -1.24 38.64 -27.86
C MET A 1 -0.03 37.93 -27.28
N ALA A 2 0.98 38.65 -26.78
CA ALA A 2 2.14 38.03 -26.14
C ALA A 2 1.66 37.25 -24.91
N ALA A 3 2.11 35.99 -24.76
CA ALA A 3 1.84 35.24 -23.55
C ALA A 3 2.43 36.00 -22.36
N SER A 4 1.67 36.12 -21.27
CA SER A 4 2.21 36.70 -20.04
C SER A 4 3.41 35.87 -19.56
N LEU A 5 4.39 36.51 -18.91
CA LEU A 5 5.55 35.81 -18.34
C LEU A 5 5.13 34.64 -17.45
N GLN A 6 4.02 34.79 -16.71
CA GLN A 6 3.44 33.72 -15.90
C GLN A 6 2.98 32.51 -16.73
N GLN A 7 2.26 32.73 -17.84
CA GLN A 7 1.85 31.64 -18.74
C GLN A 7 3.07 30.92 -19.33
N GLU A 8 4.09 31.66 -19.75
CA GLU A 8 5.33 31.09 -20.27
C GLU A 8 6.05 30.25 -19.21
N PHE A 9 6.19 30.78 -17.99
CA PHE A 9 6.81 30.06 -16.88
C PHE A 9 6.04 28.79 -16.50
N CYS A 10 4.71 28.84 -16.42
CA CYS A 10 3.89 27.66 -16.11
C CYS A 10 4.07 26.56 -17.18
N ALA A 11 4.09 26.93 -18.47
CA ALA A 11 4.33 25.96 -19.55
C ALA A 11 5.75 25.34 -19.48
N LEU A 12 6.75 26.14 -19.13
CA LEU A 12 8.10 25.66 -18.88
C LEU A 12 8.17 24.76 -17.64
N ARG A 13 7.45 25.10 -16.57
CA ARG A 13 7.35 24.28 -15.35
C ARG A 13 6.78 22.90 -15.69
N ASP A 14 5.70 22.85 -16.45
CA ASP A 14 5.10 21.57 -16.89
C ASP A 14 6.11 20.75 -17.69
N THR A 15 6.81 21.39 -18.64
CA THR A 15 7.87 20.75 -19.43
C THR A 15 9.01 20.23 -18.56
N TYR A 16 9.45 21.02 -17.57
CA TYR A 16 10.51 20.64 -16.64
C TYR A 16 10.10 19.42 -15.80
N ILE A 17 8.88 19.45 -15.24
CA ILE A 17 8.33 18.34 -14.44
C ILE A 17 8.19 17.10 -15.32
N GLU A 18 7.64 17.21 -16.53
CA GLU A 18 7.46 16.07 -17.45
C GLU A 18 8.77 15.38 -17.82
N LYS A 19 9.85 16.14 -18.01
CA LYS A 19 11.18 15.58 -18.28
C LYS A 19 11.69 14.68 -17.15
N GLN A 20 11.38 15.01 -15.89
CA GLN A 20 11.74 14.19 -14.73
C GLN A 20 11.05 12.81 -14.75
N PHE A 21 9.93 12.69 -15.47
CA PHE A 21 9.14 11.46 -15.59
C PHE A 21 9.11 10.91 -17.03
N GLY A 22 10.06 11.32 -17.89
CA GLY A 22 10.04 11.04 -19.33
C GLY A 22 10.15 9.56 -19.73
N ARG A 23 10.48 8.65 -18.81
CA ARG A 23 10.52 7.19 -19.06
C ARG A 23 9.13 6.52 -18.95
N LEU A 24 8.12 7.25 -18.52
CA LEU A 24 6.76 6.74 -18.32
C LEU A 24 5.92 6.89 -19.59
N ASN A 25 5.05 5.93 -19.85
CA ASN A 25 4.03 6.07 -20.90
C ASN A 25 2.91 7.05 -20.46
N ASP A 26 2.04 7.42 -21.39
CA ASP A 26 0.99 8.43 -21.15
C ASP A 26 0.06 8.09 -19.97
N MET A 27 -0.36 6.83 -19.86
CA MET A 27 -1.23 6.37 -18.78
C MET A 27 -0.52 6.37 -17.42
N GLN A 28 0.76 6.00 -17.41
CA GLN A 28 1.58 6.06 -16.20
C GLN A 28 1.81 7.51 -15.77
N ARG A 29 2.09 8.42 -16.71
CA ARG A 29 2.23 9.87 -16.45
C ARG A 29 0.96 10.46 -15.90
N GLN A 30 -0.19 10.17 -16.50
CA GLN A 30 -1.47 10.64 -16.00
C GLN A 30 -1.73 10.16 -14.57
N ALA A 31 -1.39 8.90 -14.24
CA ALA A 31 -1.49 8.40 -12.86
C ALA A 31 -0.53 9.11 -11.87
N VAL A 32 0.66 9.52 -12.33
CA VAL A 32 1.66 10.25 -11.52
C VAL A 32 1.22 11.69 -11.25
N PHE A 33 0.65 12.37 -12.24
CA PHE A 33 0.19 13.76 -12.14
C PHE A 33 -1.20 13.91 -11.53
N THR A 34 -1.98 12.82 -11.42
CA THR A 34 -3.22 12.82 -10.65
C THR A 34 -2.90 12.79 -9.15
N THR A 35 -2.76 13.98 -8.56
CA THR A 35 -2.34 14.17 -7.15
C THR A 35 -3.49 14.10 -6.17
N ASP A 36 -4.61 14.70 -6.52
CA ASP A 36 -5.73 14.93 -5.61
C ASP A 36 -6.86 13.90 -5.79
N GLY A 37 -7.54 13.62 -4.68
CA GLY A 37 -8.69 12.72 -4.65
C GLY A 37 -8.36 11.23 -4.77
N PRO A 38 -9.40 10.38 -4.75
CA PRO A 38 -9.24 8.93 -4.84
C PRO A 38 -8.88 8.49 -6.26
N LEU A 39 -7.72 7.83 -6.42
CA LEU A 39 -7.26 7.28 -7.70
C LEU A 39 -7.21 5.76 -7.67
N LEU A 40 -7.78 5.10 -8.68
CA LEU A 40 -7.68 3.65 -8.90
C LEU A 40 -6.85 3.35 -10.14
N ILE A 41 -5.71 2.68 -9.94
CA ILE A 41 -4.82 2.25 -11.02
C ILE A 41 -5.05 0.74 -11.27
N LEU A 42 -5.59 0.41 -12.44
CA LEU A 42 -5.73 -0.98 -12.89
C LEU A 42 -4.55 -1.35 -13.77
N ALA A 43 -3.77 -2.34 -13.35
CA ALA A 43 -2.49 -2.63 -13.97
C ALA A 43 -2.16 -4.14 -13.99
N GLY A 44 -1.96 -4.67 -15.19
CA GLY A 44 -1.64 -6.09 -15.46
C GLY A 44 -0.23 -6.49 -15.01
N ALA A 45 0.11 -7.77 -15.06
CA ALA A 45 1.48 -8.22 -14.81
C ALA A 45 2.47 -7.50 -15.76
N GLY A 46 3.66 -7.12 -15.26
CA GLY A 46 4.68 -6.44 -16.07
C GLY A 46 4.43 -4.96 -16.41
N SER A 47 3.23 -4.41 -16.22
CA SER A 47 2.85 -3.03 -16.60
C SER A 47 3.52 -1.88 -15.81
N GLY A 48 4.50 -2.16 -14.95
CA GLY A 48 5.21 -1.14 -14.20
C GLY A 48 4.46 -0.55 -12.98
N LYS A 49 3.51 -1.27 -12.39
CA LYS A 49 2.77 -0.87 -11.17
C LYS A 49 3.63 -0.16 -10.11
N THR A 50 4.70 -0.81 -9.69
CA THR A 50 5.60 -0.27 -8.66
C THR A 50 6.31 0.98 -9.15
N THR A 51 6.68 1.03 -10.43
CA THR A 51 7.27 2.22 -11.05
C THR A 51 6.32 3.40 -10.97
N VAL A 52 5.04 3.21 -11.29
CA VAL A 52 4.01 4.27 -11.18
C VAL A 52 3.88 4.75 -9.74
N LEU A 53 3.79 3.84 -8.77
CA LEU A 53 3.67 4.22 -7.35
C LEU A 53 4.87 5.04 -6.85
N VAL A 54 6.10 4.63 -7.18
CA VAL A 54 7.32 5.34 -6.79
C VAL A 54 7.36 6.73 -7.41
N ASN A 55 7.13 6.83 -8.72
CA ASN A 55 7.14 8.12 -9.43
C ASN A 55 6.02 9.03 -8.93
N ARG A 56 4.85 8.49 -8.60
CA ARG A 56 3.73 9.27 -8.06
C ARG A 56 4.06 9.84 -6.68
N ILE A 57 4.64 9.02 -5.79
CA ILE A 57 5.09 9.51 -4.48
C ILE A 57 6.16 10.58 -4.65
N ALA A 58 7.11 10.38 -5.56
CA ALA A 58 8.15 11.36 -5.82
C ALA A 58 7.59 12.67 -6.39
N ASN A 59 6.61 12.61 -7.29
CA ASN A 59 5.91 13.80 -7.79
C ASN A 59 5.21 14.56 -6.66
N LEU A 60 4.45 13.86 -5.80
CA LEU A 60 3.76 14.47 -4.67
C LEU A 60 4.72 15.23 -3.74
N ILE A 61 5.92 14.69 -3.51
CA ILE A 61 6.92 15.29 -2.62
C ILE A 61 7.66 16.44 -3.30
N ARG A 62 8.09 16.26 -4.56
CA ARG A 62 8.91 17.23 -5.28
C ARG A 62 8.15 18.42 -5.85
N PHE A 63 6.94 18.20 -6.34
CA PHE A 63 6.20 19.18 -7.13
C PHE A 63 4.75 19.35 -6.63
N GLY A 64 4.17 18.32 -6.03
CA GLY A 64 2.77 18.31 -5.65
C GLY A 64 1.85 18.50 -6.86
N SER A 65 0.83 19.35 -6.73
CA SER A 65 -0.17 19.66 -7.78
C SER A 65 0.29 20.76 -8.75
N ALA A 66 1.60 20.98 -8.92
CA ALA A 66 2.13 22.08 -9.74
C ALA A 66 1.97 21.86 -11.26
N HIS A 67 2.00 20.60 -11.70
CA HIS A 67 1.79 20.24 -13.11
C HIS A 67 0.36 20.59 -13.55
N GLY A 68 0.24 21.34 -14.66
CA GLY A 68 -1.05 21.79 -15.21
C GLY A 68 -1.70 22.94 -14.44
N SER A 69 -1.05 23.48 -13.42
CA SER A 69 -1.53 24.63 -12.65
C SER A 69 -1.00 25.95 -13.21
N SER A 70 -1.80 27.03 -13.11
CA SER A 70 -1.37 28.40 -13.40
C SER A 70 -0.87 29.15 -12.16
N TRP A 71 -0.94 28.54 -10.98
CA TRP A 71 -0.57 29.19 -9.72
C TRP A 71 0.94 29.32 -9.57
N THR A 72 1.38 30.49 -9.08
CA THR A 72 2.74 30.77 -8.64
C THR A 72 2.71 31.48 -7.27
N PRO A 73 3.68 31.23 -6.38
CA PRO A 73 3.70 31.86 -5.04
C PRO A 73 4.06 33.35 -5.07
N ARG A 74 4.72 33.81 -6.14
CA ARG A 74 5.06 35.21 -6.38
C ARG A 74 4.94 35.53 -7.87
N GLU A 75 5.05 36.81 -8.21
CA GLU A 75 5.13 37.26 -9.59
C GLU A 75 6.37 36.66 -10.29
N VAL A 76 6.17 36.32 -11.56
CA VAL A 76 7.20 35.69 -12.40
C VAL A 76 8.07 36.77 -13.04
N THR A 77 9.38 36.59 -12.95
CA THR A 77 10.39 37.47 -13.56
C THR A 77 10.97 36.84 -14.83
N GLU A 78 11.61 37.66 -15.68
CA GLU A 78 12.34 37.17 -16.85
C GLU A 78 13.49 36.22 -16.46
N ASP A 79 14.13 36.47 -15.31
CA ASP A 79 15.20 35.61 -14.78
C ASP A 79 14.67 34.23 -14.40
N ASP A 80 13.45 34.13 -13.86
CA ASP A 80 12.81 32.84 -13.56
C ASP A 80 12.65 32.01 -14.84
N VAL A 81 12.11 32.64 -15.89
CA VAL A 81 11.88 32.02 -17.21
C VAL A 81 13.21 31.59 -17.82
N LYS A 82 14.22 32.46 -17.79
CA LYS A 82 15.56 32.18 -18.34
C LYS A 82 16.23 31.03 -17.60
N ALA A 83 16.23 31.05 -16.27
CA ALA A 83 16.82 30.00 -15.45
C ALA A 83 16.16 28.64 -15.72
N LEU A 84 14.82 28.60 -15.79
CA LEU A 84 14.09 27.37 -16.04
C LEU A 84 14.33 26.84 -17.47
N LYS A 85 14.37 27.72 -18.48
CA LYS A 85 14.78 27.36 -19.85
C LYS A 85 16.18 26.76 -19.87
N THR A 86 17.15 27.38 -19.20
CA THR A 86 18.52 26.87 -19.11
C THR A 86 18.56 25.48 -18.48
N ALA A 87 17.85 25.26 -17.37
CA ALA A 87 17.75 23.95 -16.73
C ALA A 87 17.15 22.89 -17.67
N ILE A 88 16.07 23.22 -18.37
CA ILE A 88 15.43 22.32 -19.35
C ILE A 88 16.36 21.98 -20.52
N MET A 89 17.11 22.95 -21.04
CA MET A 89 18.01 22.78 -22.18
C MET A 89 19.26 21.96 -21.83
N THR A 90 19.85 22.23 -20.66
CA THR A 90 21.08 21.58 -20.21
C THR A 90 20.83 20.24 -19.50
N GLY A 91 19.58 19.98 -19.08
CA GLY A 91 19.22 18.78 -18.32
C GLY A 91 19.74 18.80 -16.89
N THR A 92 20.03 19.98 -16.34
CA THR A 92 20.44 20.16 -14.94
C THR A 92 19.24 20.45 -14.05
N ASP A 93 19.46 20.36 -12.74
CA ASP A 93 18.47 20.81 -11.77
C ASP A 93 18.25 22.33 -11.88
N ALA A 94 17.01 22.76 -11.59
CA ALA A 94 16.70 24.17 -11.50
C ALA A 94 17.43 24.78 -10.28
N PRO A 95 17.79 26.07 -10.33
CA PRO A 95 18.38 26.75 -9.18
C PRO A 95 17.47 26.66 -7.94
N ALA A 96 18.06 26.49 -6.76
CA ALA A 96 17.32 26.29 -5.50
C ALA A 96 16.32 27.42 -5.15
N TRP A 97 16.55 28.63 -5.64
CA TRP A 97 15.63 29.76 -5.45
C TRP A 97 14.32 29.63 -6.27
N LEU A 98 14.26 28.71 -7.24
CA LEU A 98 13.04 28.34 -7.96
C LEU A 98 12.23 27.23 -7.27
N ASP A 99 12.73 26.57 -6.21
CA ASP A 99 12.04 25.44 -5.58
C ASP A 99 10.59 25.76 -5.19
N GLY A 100 10.35 26.95 -4.65
CA GLY A 100 9.00 27.39 -4.30
C GLY A 100 8.09 27.60 -5.52
N MET A 101 8.65 28.02 -6.65
CA MET A 101 7.92 28.26 -7.90
C MET A 101 7.56 26.95 -8.63
N LEU A 102 8.34 25.90 -8.41
CA LEU A 102 8.15 24.56 -8.99
C LEU A 102 7.18 23.68 -8.20
N ARG A 103 6.75 24.13 -7.02
CA ARG A 103 5.93 23.36 -6.08
C ARG A 103 4.56 23.99 -5.90
N GLN A 104 3.54 23.16 -5.76
CA GLN A 104 2.23 23.56 -5.26
C GLN A 104 1.66 22.41 -4.44
N ASN A 105 1.24 22.65 -3.20
CA ASN A 105 0.72 21.59 -2.32
C ASN A 105 1.66 20.37 -2.19
N ALA A 106 2.97 20.58 -2.34
CA ALA A 106 3.95 19.51 -2.21
C ALA A 106 3.92 18.94 -0.78
N VAL A 107 3.89 17.61 -0.67
CA VAL A 107 3.73 16.93 0.63
C VAL A 107 5.08 16.65 1.27
N ARG A 108 5.14 16.79 2.60
CA ARG A 108 6.29 16.32 3.38
C ARG A 108 6.38 14.80 3.33
N SER A 109 7.58 14.23 3.23
CA SER A 109 7.80 12.79 3.07
C SER A 109 7.13 11.95 4.15
N TRP A 110 7.17 12.38 5.42
CA TRP A 110 6.52 11.69 6.54
C TRP A 110 4.97 11.74 6.53
N ASN A 111 4.36 12.56 5.67
CA ASN A 111 2.91 12.57 5.46
C ASN A 111 2.48 11.54 4.41
N VAL A 112 3.43 10.86 3.75
CA VAL A 112 3.14 9.80 2.78
C VAL A 112 3.22 8.44 3.45
N MET A 113 2.13 7.68 3.37
CA MET A 113 2.06 6.27 3.79
C MET A 113 1.84 5.37 2.57
N ALA A 114 2.74 4.42 2.38
CA ALA A 114 2.63 3.39 1.36
C ALA A 114 2.52 2.01 2.02
N ILE A 115 1.41 1.31 1.77
CA ILE A 115 1.12 0.01 2.37
C ILE A 115 1.26 -1.10 1.33
N THR A 116 1.99 -2.16 1.68
CA THR A 116 2.13 -3.38 0.85
C THR A 116 1.73 -4.64 1.63
N PHE A 117 1.61 -5.77 0.93
CA PHE A 117 1.25 -7.04 1.57
C PHE A 117 2.43 -7.78 2.21
N THR A 118 3.65 -7.60 1.68
CA THR A 118 4.83 -8.35 2.13
C THR A 118 5.97 -7.42 2.53
N ASN A 119 6.80 -7.86 3.48
CA ASN A 119 7.96 -7.09 3.92
C ASN A 119 8.96 -6.86 2.78
N LYS A 120 9.13 -7.85 1.88
CA LYS A 120 9.98 -7.72 0.70
C LYS A 120 9.51 -6.59 -0.21
N ALA A 121 8.22 -6.54 -0.54
CA ALA A 121 7.67 -5.47 -1.37
C ALA A 121 7.78 -4.09 -0.71
N ALA A 122 7.57 -4.00 0.61
CA ALA A 122 7.78 -2.76 1.36
C ALA A 122 9.25 -2.30 1.30
N GLY A 123 10.20 -3.23 1.48
CA GLY A 123 11.63 -2.97 1.41
C GLY A 123 12.07 -2.49 0.03
N GLU A 124 11.67 -3.19 -1.03
CA GLU A 124 11.95 -2.82 -2.42
C GLU A 124 11.35 -1.45 -2.77
N LEU A 125 10.12 -1.16 -2.32
CA LEU A 125 9.50 0.15 -2.53
C LEU A 125 10.30 1.26 -1.84
N LYS A 126 10.72 1.03 -0.59
CA LYS A 126 11.53 1.99 0.17
C LYS A 126 12.88 2.25 -0.49
N GLU A 127 13.56 1.20 -0.95
CA GLU A 127 14.84 1.34 -1.66
C GLU A 127 14.69 2.15 -2.96
N ARG A 128 13.63 1.92 -3.73
CA ARG A 128 13.35 2.71 -4.93
C ARG A 128 13.07 4.18 -4.61
N LEU A 129 12.34 4.46 -3.52
CA LEU A 129 12.09 5.83 -3.07
C LEU A 129 13.38 6.53 -2.63
N ARG A 130 14.24 5.85 -1.88
CA ARG A 130 15.59 6.33 -1.51
C ARG A 130 16.43 6.70 -2.72
N ASN A 131 16.47 5.82 -3.72
CA ASN A 131 17.23 6.06 -4.93
C ASN A 131 16.67 7.22 -5.76
N MET A 132 15.36 7.45 -5.70
CA MET A 132 14.70 8.50 -6.48
C MET A 132 14.75 9.87 -5.79
N LEU A 133 14.48 9.93 -4.49
CA LEU A 133 14.36 11.16 -3.70
C LEU A 133 15.64 11.56 -2.97
N GLY A 134 16.60 10.63 -2.84
CA GLY A 134 17.75 10.78 -1.95
C GLY A 134 17.51 10.11 -0.59
N GLY A 135 18.61 9.92 0.15
CA GLY A 135 18.60 9.16 1.41
C GLY A 135 17.78 9.79 2.53
N GLU A 136 17.78 11.13 2.66
CA GLU A 136 17.04 11.82 3.73
C GLU A 136 15.52 11.79 3.45
N GLU A 137 15.07 12.36 2.32
CA GLU A 137 13.64 12.44 1.99
C GLU A 137 13.01 11.05 1.76
N GLY A 138 13.74 10.13 1.11
CA GLY A 138 13.23 8.80 0.81
C GLY A 138 13.09 7.91 2.06
N ASP A 139 13.89 8.13 3.10
CA ASP A 139 13.86 7.35 4.34
C ASP A 139 12.63 7.63 5.21
N GLU A 140 12.14 8.86 5.14
CA GLU A 140 11.02 9.38 5.91
C GLU A 140 9.66 8.91 5.39
N VAL A 141 9.57 8.52 4.12
CA VAL A 141 8.34 7.96 3.55
C VAL A 141 7.99 6.67 4.29
N PHE A 142 6.75 6.60 4.80
CA PHE A 142 6.31 5.44 5.55
C PHE A 142 5.86 4.31 4.62
N ALA A 143 6.84 3.56 4.09
CA ALA A 143 6.62 2.32 3.35
C ALA A 143 6.63 1.11 4.30
N SER A 144 5.51 0.41 4.45
CA SER A 144 5.40 -0.72 5.38
C SER A 144 4.32 -1.73 4.98
N THR A 145 4.22 -2.85 5.68
CA THR A 145 3.06 -3.76 5.54
C THR A 145 1.88 -3.25 6.35
N PHE A 146 0.66 -3.76 6.05
CA PHE A 146 -0.53 -3.47 6.87
C PHE A 146 -0.29 -3.70 8.36
N HIS A 147 0.34 -4.82 8.71
CA HIS A 147 0.62 -5.16 10.10
C HIS A 147 1.63 -4.20 10.74
N SER A 148 2.71 -3.85 10.04
CA SER A 148 3.69 -2.89 10.54
C SER A 148 3.08 -1.51 10.76
N ALA A 149 2.18 -1.07 9.88
CA ALA A 149 1.40 0.16 10.04
C ALA A 149 0.52 0.11 11.30
N CYS A 150 -0.27 -0.96 11.47
CA CYS A 150 -1.13 -1.13 12.64
C CYS A 150 -0.33 -1.19 13.95
N VAL A 151 0.80 -1.91 13.98
CA VAL A 151 1.69 -1.94 15.15
C VAL A 151 2.16 -0.53 15.48
N ARG A 152 2.63 0.25 14.50
CA ARG A 152 3.11 1.61 14.76
C ARG A 152 2.03 2.51 15.36
N ILE A 153 0.80 2.41 14.86
CA ILE A 153 -0.36 3.14 15.40
C ILE A 153 -0.63 2.71 16.84
N LEU A 154 -0.71 1.40 17.10
CA LEU A 154 -0.99 0.86 18.42
C LEU A 154 0.12 1.17 19.42
N ARG A 155 1.41 1.08 19.04
CA ARG A 155 2.53 1.45 19.92
C ARG A 155 2.45 2.90 20.39
N ARG A 156 1.82 3.78 19.60
CA ARG A 156 1.62 5.19 19.95
C ARG A 156 0.37 5.41 20.80
N TRP A 157 -0.73 4.73 20.50
CA TRP A 157 -2.05 5.08 21.02
C TRP A 157 -2.75 3.98 21.85
N ALA A 158 -2.14 2.81 22.05
CA ALA A 158 -2.73 1.66 22.72
C ALA A 158 -3.27 1.95 24.12
N GLU A 159 -2.65 2.87 24.87
CA GLU A 159 -3.10 3.24 26.21
C GLU A 159 -4.53 3.79 26.21
N SER A 160 -4.92 4.49 25.14
CA SER A 160 -6.26 5.06 24.96
C SER A 160 -7.36 3.99 24.89
N ILE A 161 -6.99 2.74 24.58
CA ILE A 161 -7.89 1.58 24.52
C ILE A 161 -7.60 0.55 25.61
N GLY A 162 -6.85 0.94 26.66
CA GLY A 162 -6.58 0.09 27.82
C GLY A 162 -5.46 -0.95 27.63
N TYR A 163 -4.65 -0.82 26.57
CA TYR A 163 -3.50 -1.70 26.33
C TYR A 163 -2.18 -0.97 26.62
N PRO A 164 -1.18 -1.63 27.20
CA PRO A 164 0.14 -1.01 27.35
C PRO A 164 0.79 -0.83 25.98
N ARG A 165 1.59 0.23 25.83
CA ARG A 165 2.40 0.43 24.62
C ARG A 165 3.38 -0.72 24.36
N SER A 166 3.74 -1.49 25.38
CA SER A 166 4.68 -2.63 25.35
C SER A 166 4.02 -4.00 25.14
N PHE A 167 2.78 -4.06 24.62
CA PHE A 167 2.09 -5.33 24.31
C PHE A 167 2.94 -6.34 23.51
N THR A 168 2.74 -7.62 23.77
CA THR A 168 3.39 -8.70 23.01
C THR A 168 2.58 -9.05 21.77
N ILE A 169 3.27 -9.37 20.67
CA ILE A 169 2.64 -9.89 19.45
C ILE A 169 2.84 -11.40 19.42
N TYR A 170 1.78 -12.15 19.60
CA TYR A 170 1.83 -13.61 19.53
C TYR A 170 2.04 -14.11 18.10
N ASP A 171 2.95 -15.06 17.96
CA ASP A 171 3.11 -15.83 16.74
C ASP A 171 2.13 -17.02 16.69
N THR A 172 2.34 -17.91 15.72
CA THR A 172 1.50 -19.10 15.53
C THR A 172 1.59 -20.07 16.72
N ASP A 173 2.78 -20.24 17.30
CA ASP A 173 3.02 -21.21 18.37
C ASP A 173 2.45 -20.70 19.69
N ASP A 174 2.66 -19.43 20.00
CA ASP A 174 2.02 -18.76 21.13
C ASP A 174 0.50 -18.84 21.03
N SER A 175 -0.04 -18.60 19.83
CA SER A 175 -1.49 -18.71 19.59
C SER A 175 -1.99 -20.13 19.84
N GLN A 176 -1.25 -21.16 19.41
CA GLN A 176 -1.61 -22.56 19.66
C GLN A 176 -1.54 -22.93 21.14
N ARG A 177 -0.54 -22.45 21.87
CA ARG A 177 -0.41 -22.69 23.33
C ARG A 177 -1.61 -22.13 24.09
N VAL A 178 -2.02 -20.89 23.79
CA VAL A 178 -3.21 -20.28 24.40
C VAL A 178 -4.47 -21.07 24.04
N MET A 179 -4.58 -21.51 22.77
CA MET A 179 -5.74 -22.28 22.32
C MET A 179 -5.86 -23.64 23.02
N LYS A 180 -4.74 -24.35 23.25
CA LYS A 180 -4.72 -25.60 24.04
C LYS A 180 -5.26 -25.39 25.46
N ALA A 181 -4.90 -24.27 26.10
CA ALA A 181 -5.41 -23.95 27.42
C ALA A 181 -6.94 -23.67 27.41
N VAL A 182 -7.44 -22.95 26.39
CA VAL A 182 -8.88 -22.70 26.22
C VAL A 182 -9.66 -24.00 25.99
N TYR A 183 -9.13 -24.90 25.17
CA TYR A 183 -9.74 -26.21 24.91
C TYR A 183 -9.89 -27.04 26.19
N LYS A 184 -8.85 -27.05 27.03
CA LYS A 184 -8.87 -27.74 28.33
C LYS A 184 -9.92 -27.15 29.27
N GLU A 185 -10.04 -25.81 29.32
CA GLU A 185 -11.02 -25.11 30.17
C GLU A 185 -12.47 -25.37 29.72
N LEU A 186 -12.72 -25.38 28.41
CA LEU A 186 -14.04 -25.61 27.83
C LEU A 186 -14.38 -27.10 27.67
N SER A 187 -13.50 -28.01 28.10
CA SER A 187 -13.65 -29.47 27.93
C SER A 187 -13.95 -29.89 26.49
N ILE A 188 -13.25 -29.28 25.52
CA ILE A 188 -13.42 -29.57 24.09
C ILE A 188 -12.41 -30.63 23.65
N ASP A 189 -12.90 -31.67 22.99
CA ASP A 189 -12.06 -32.69 22.34
C ASP A 189 -11.47 -32.14 21.03
N ASP A 190 -10.13 -32.10 20.96
CA ASP A 190 -9.38 -31.64 19.80
C ASP A 190 -9.48 -32.59 18.60
N LYS A 191 -9.85 -33.87 18.81
CA LYS A 191 -10.17 -34.82 17.74
C LYS A 191 -11.50 -34.49 17.08
N PHE A 192 -12.49 -34.04 17.86
CA PHE A 192 -13.79 -33.65 17.34
C PHE A 192 -13.74 -32.29 16.62
N PHE A 193 -13.06 -31.31 17.22
CA PHE A 193 -12.89 -29.98 16.64
C PHE A 193 -11.42 -29.53 16.71
N PRO A 194 -10.62 -29.76 15.65
CA PRO A 194 -9.19 -29.47 15.69
C PRO A 194 -8.86 -27.99 15.98
N ILE A 195 -7.84 -27.77 16.81
CA ILE A 195 -7.33 -26.43 17.20
C ILE A 195 -7.03 -25.55 15.99
N LYS A 196 -6.41 -26.11 14.95
CA LYS A 196 -6.12 -25.37 13.70
C LYS A 196 -7.39 -24.88 13.03
N SER A 197 -8.46 -25.67 13.04
CA SER A 197 -9.76 -25.30 12.48
C SER A 197 -10.39 -24.16 13.27
N ALA A 198 -10.32 -24.20 14.60
CA ALA A 198 -10.79 -23.10 15.46
C ALA A 198 -10.02 -21.79 15.20
N ILE A 199 -8.69 -21.85 15.12
CA ILE A 199 -7.85 -20.68 14.82
C ILE A 199 -8.20 -20.10 13.44
N ASN A 200 -8.40 -20.94 12.44
CA ASN A 200 -8.77 -20.51 11.09
C ASN A 200 -10.15 -19.84 11.07
N GLN A 201 -11.14 -20.40 11.77
CA GLN A 201 -12.47 -19.81 11.87
C GLN A 201 -12.44 -18.46 12.60
N MET A 202 -11.72 -18.37 13.72
CA MET A 202 -11.50 -17.11 14.43
C MET A 202 -10.79 -16.07 13.55
N SER A 203 -9.80 -16.50 12.75
CA SER A 203 -9.10 -15.59 11.82
C SER A 203 -10.07 -15.03 10.79
N ARG A 204 -11.00 -15.83 10.26
CA ARG A 204 -12.01 -15.36 9.31
C ARG A 204 -12.95 -14.33 9.93
N TRP A 205 -13.39 -14.55 11.18
CA TRP A 205 -14.19 -13.56 11.89
C TRP A 205 -13.43 -12.25 12.12
N LYS A 206 -12.16 -12.32 12.53
CA LYS A 206 -11.31 -11.12 12.67
C LYS A 206 -11.10 -10.37 11.35
N ASP A 207 -10.88 -11.09 10.24
CA ASP A 207 -10.77 -10.49 8.90
C ASP A 207 -12.08 -9.81 8.45
N GLN A 208 -13.22 -10.27 8.98
CA GLN A 208 -14.56 -9.69 8.76
C GLN A 208 -14.97 -8.66 9.83
N LEU A 209 -14.07 -8.34 10.77
CA LEU A 209 -14.33 -7.44 11.91
C LEU A 209 -15.46 -7.91 12.83
N VAL A 210 -15.74 -9.20 12.86
CA VAL A 210 -16.77 -9.80 13.73
C VAL A 210 -16.20 -9.98 15.14
N SER A 211 -16.87 -9.39 16.13
CA SER A 211 -16.47 -9.49 17.54
C SER A 211 -16.83 -10.86 18.15
N PRO A 212 -16.23 -11.25 19.30
CA PRO A 212 -16.65 -12.46 20.01
C PRO A 212 -18.12 -12.44 20.43
N GLU A 213 -18.63 -11.29 20.86
CA GLU A 213 -20.03 -11.11 21.25
C GLU A 213 -20.97 -11.29 20.05
N GLU A 214 -20.60 -10.76 18.89
CA GLU A 214 -21.34 -10.94 17.64
C GLU A 214 -21.30 -12.38 17.14
N ALA A 215 -20.15 -13.04 17.22
CA ALA A 215 -20.00 -14.45 16.87
C ALA A 215 -20.88 -15.35 17.76
N LEU A 216 -21.04 -15.00 19.04
CA LEU A 216 -21.93 -15.71 19.97
C LEU A 216 -23.42 -15.44 19.72
N ARG A 217 -23.77 -14.22 19.31
CA ARG A 217 -25.16 -13.84 18.99
C ARG A 217 -25.65 -14.42 17.68
N THR A 218 -24.74 -14.58 16.71
CA THR A 218 -25.09 -15.10 15.39
C THR A 218 -25.39 -16.60 15.48
N PRO A 219 -26.60 -17.06 15.12
CA PRO A 219 -26.93 -18.48 15.16
C PRO A 219 -25.97 -19.28 14.27
N ALA A 220 -25.21 -20.18 14.88
CA ALA A 220 -24.34 -21.07 14.12
C ALA A 220 -25.19 -22.06 13.32
N ARG A 221 -24.80 -22.32 12.07
CA ARG A 221 -25.47 -23.32 11.22
C ARG A 221 -25.20 -24.76 11.67
N ASP A 222 -24.12 -24.97 12.42
CA ASP A 222 -23.65 -26.26 12.88
C ASP A 222 -23.09 -26.20 14.32
N THR A 223 -22.97 -27.37 14.93
CA THR A 223 -22.43 -27.51 16.30
C THR A 223 -20.99 -27.01 16.42
N LYS A 224 -20.17 -27.20 15.37
CA LYS A 224 -18.78 -26.71 15.33
C LYS A 224 -18.71 -25.19 15.29
N GLY A 225 -19.61 -24.51 14.57
CA GLY A 225 -19.70 -23.05 14.59
C GLY A 225 -20.05 -22.50 15.97
N ALA A 226 -20.98 -23.15 16.67
CA ALA A 226 -21.35 -22.75 18.04
C ALA A 226 -20.17 -22.93 19.03
N ILE A 227 -19.41 -24.03 18.89
CA ILE A 227 -18.20 -24.25 19.68
C ILE A 227 -17.13 -23.21 19.33
N ALA A 228 -16.93 -22.91 18.05
CA ALA A 228 -15.95 -21.91 17.61
C ALA A 228 -16.22 -20.52 18.20
N ALA A 229 -17.48 -20.09 18.31
CA ALA A 229 -17.84 -18.81 18.92
C ALA A 229 -17.48 -18.77 20.42
N LYS A 230 -17.77 -19.86 21.16
CA LYS A 230 -17.39 -20.00 22.57
C LYS A 230 -15.86 -20.00 22.76
N VAL A 231 -15.15 -20.73 21.91
CA VAL A 231 -13.68 -20.76 21.90
C VAL A 231 -13.11 -19.37 21.63
N TYR A 232 -13.69 -18.62 20.68
CA TYR A 232 -13.23 -17.27 20.35
C TYR A 232 -13.37 -16.32 21.54
N ALA A 233 -14.53 -16.30 22.21
CA ALA A 233 -14.75 -15.47 23.40
C ALA A 233 -13.79 -15.81 24.54
N ALA A 234 -13.58 -17.10 24.82
CA ALA A 234 -12.63 -17.53 25.84
C ALA A 234 -11.17 -17.16 25.47
N TYR A 235 -10.80 -17.29 24.21
CA TYR A 235 -9.47 -16.93 23.71
C TYR A 235 -9.17 -15.43 23.85
N GLU A 236 -10.11 -14.56 23.47
CA GLU A 236 -9.92 -13.10 23.60
C GLU A 236 -9.83 -12.68 25.06
N LYS A 237 -10.68 -13.22 25.94
CA LYS A 237 -10.62 -12.94 27.38
C LYS A 237 -9.24 -13.29 27.97
N LYS A 238 -8.66 -14.42 27.53
CA LYS A 238 -7.34 -14.90 28.00
C LYS A 238 -6.17 -14.06 27.47
N THR A 239 -6.28 -13.54 26.25
CA THR A 239 -5.25 -12.67 25.64
C THR A 239 -5.31 -11.24 26.16
N GLN A 240 -6.51 -10.72 26.42
CA GLN A 240 -6.73 -9.42 27.07
C GLN A 240 -6.20 -9.40 28.51
N GLY A 241 -6.45 -10.45 29.28
CA GLY A 241 -5.89 -10.59 30.64
C GLY A 241 -4.36 -10.62 30.69
N GLY A 242 -3.70 -10.99 29.59
CA GLY A 242 -2.25 -11.01 29.44
C GLY A 242 -1.65 -9.76 28.78
N ARG A 243 -2.45 -8.73 28.44
CA ARG A 243 -2.01 -7.52 27.71
C ARG A 243 -1.31 -7.81 26.36
N SER A 244 -1.75 -8.85 25.65
CA SER A 244 -1.17 -9.28 24.37
C SER A 244 -2.15 -9.08 23.20
N LEU A 245 -1.63 -8.74 22.01
CA LEU A 245 -2.43 -8.58 20.79
C LEU A 245 -1.97 -9.55 19.72
N ARG A 246 -2.91 -10.31 19.14
CA ARG A 246 -2.61 -11.21 18.02
C ARG A 246 -2.75 -10.47 16.69
N LEU A 247 -1.63 -10.23 16.02
CA LEU A 247 -1.59 -9.80 14.62
C LEU A 247 -1.20 -10.98 13.73
N ARG A 248 -1.85 -11.12 12.57
CA ARG A 248 -1.47 -12.15 11.58
C ARG A 248 -0.12 -11.77 10.97
N ARG A 249 0.86 -12.66 10.93
CA ARG A 249 2.08 -12.44 10.12
C ARG A 249 1.86 -13.01 8.72
N PRO A 250 1.95 -12.23 7.63
CA PRO A 250 2.19 -12.76 6.31
C PRO A 250 3.70 -12.90 6.13
N ASP A 251 4.16 -14.14 6.08
CA ASP A 251 5.46 -14.59 5.57
C ASP A 251 6.73 -14.07 6.29
N LEU A 252 7.28 -14.92 7.17
CA LEU A 252 8.71 -14.96 7.48
C LEU A 252 9.15 -16.43 7.33
N PRO A 253 10.23 -16.74 6.59
CA PRO A 253 10.73 -18.10 6.52
C PRO A 253 11.23 -18.54 7.91
N ASP A 254 11.00 -19.82 8.22
CA ASP A 254 11.42 -20.48 9.45
C ASP A 254 12.89 -20.16 9.75
N ARG A 255 13.15 -19.45 10.85
CA ARG A 255 14.49 -19.42 11.45
C ARG A 255 14.66 -20.65 12.32
N ALA A 256 14.86 -21.79 11.64
CA ALA A 256 15.34 -23.02 12.25
C ALA A 256 16.38 -23.67 11.33
N ALA A 257 17.56 -23.03 11.18
CA ALA A 257 18.82 -23.67 10.78
C ALA A 257 19.96 -22.64 10.69
N ALA A 258 20.42 -22.13 11.83
CA ALA A 258 21.80 -21.64 11.95
C ALA A 258 22.62 -22.77 12.58
N GLY A 259 23.10 -23.68 11.74
CA GLY A 259 23.88 -24.82 12.17
C GLY A 259 24.39 -25.64 11.00
N ARG A 260 25.67 -25.41 10.65
CA ARG A 260 26.54 -26.22 9.78
C ARG A 260 26.32 -26.05 8.28
N ALA A 261 27.10 -25.14 7.70
CA ALA A 261 27.57 -25.27 6.33
C ALA A 261 28.60 -26.42 6.28
N ARG A 262 28.35 -27.42 5.42
CA ARG A 262 29.36 -28.17 4.67
C ARG A 262 28.68 -29.11 3.66
N GLY A 263 29.01 -28.91 2.39
CA GLY A 263 29.02 -30.00 1.40
C GLY A 263 27.92 -30.02 0.34
N CYS A 264 28.39 -30.02 -0.91
CA CYS A 264 27.82 -30.72 -2.07
C CYS A 264 26.77 -29.99 -2.94
N ALA A 265 27.28 -29.41 -4.03
CA ALA A 265 26.97 -29.75 -5.42
C ALA A 265 25.51 -29.98 -5.86
N GLY A 266 25.12 -29.23 -6.90
CA GLY A 266 24.57 -29.86 -8.10
C GLY A 266 23.12 -29.56 -8.47
N VAL A 267 22.98 -29.12 -9.73
CA VAL A 267 21.86 -29.41 -10.65
C VAL A 267 20.63 -28.49 -10.59
N LEU A 268 20.62 -27.55 -11.55
CA LEU A 268 19.40 -27.00 -12.19
C LEU A 268 18.70 -28.11 -12.98
N PRO A 269 17.36 -28.07 -13.08
CA PRO A 269 16.76 -28.22 -14.39
C PRO A 269 15.65 -27.21 -14.69
N GLU A 270 15.83 -26.57 -15.84
CA GLU A 270 14.97 -26.69 -17.02
C GLU A 270 13.57 -26.07 -17.06
N GLN A 271 13.32 -25.53 -18.24
CA GLN A 271 12.23 -24.67 -18.68
C GLN A 271 11.00 -25.50 -19.04
N VAL A 272 9.80 -24.93 -18.87
CA VAL A 272 8.58 -25.44 -19.50
C VAL A 272 7.96 -24.33 -20.36
N PRO A 273 7.71 -24.56 -21.66
CA PRO A 273 7.19 -23.56 -22.58
C PRO A 273 5.66 -23.44 -22.52
N LEU A 274 5.14 -22.23 -22.77
CA LEU A 274 3.72 -21.93 -22.96
C LEU A 274 3.35 -22.01 -24.46
N PRO A 275 2.20 -22.59 -24.85
CA PRO A 275 1.71 -22.49 -26.22
C PRO A 275 0.85 -21.23 -26.43
N ALA A 276 0.96 -20.72 -27.66
CA ALA A 276 0.32 -19.53 -28.19
C ALA A 276 -1.11 -19.78 -28.69
N GLY A 277 -1.91 -18.70 -28.73
CA GLY A 277 -2.94 -18.50 -29.76
C GLY A 277 -4.40 -18.68 -29.35
N GLY A 278 -5.16 -17.60 -29.36
CA GLY A 278 -6.63 -17.61 -29.32
C GLY A 278 -7.22 -16.22 -29.61
N ARG A 279 -7.80 -16.07 -30.80
CA ARG A 279 -8.40 -14.82 -31.34
C ARG A 279 -9.63 -14.41 -30.55
N VAL A 280 -9.85 -13.09 -30.40
CA VAL A 280 -11.08 -12.51 -29.85
C VAL A 280 -11.94 -11.97 -31.00
N SER A 281 -13.12 -12.55 -31.17
CA SER A 281 -14.19 -12.04 -32.04
C SER A 281 -15.10 -11.09 -31.25
N GLY A 282 -15.66 -10.11 -31.95
CA GLY A 282 -16.31 -8.93 -31.39
C GLY A 282 -17.69 -9.14 -30.79
N TYR A 283 -18.15 -8.13 -30.06
CA TYR A 283 -19.55 -7.94 -29.73
C TYR A 283 -19.93 -6.46 -29.87
N GLN A 284 -20.88 -6.21 -30.77
CA GLN A 284 -21.49 -4.91 -31.04
C GLN A 284 -22.43 -4.53 -29.89
N ARG A 285 -22.47 -3.25 -29.51
CA ARG A 285 -23.43 -2.70 -28.53
C ARG A 285 -24.70 -2.23 -29.25
N GLY A 286 -25.86 -2.78 -28.87
CA GLY A 286 -27.16 -2.14 -29.08
C GLY A 286 -27.49 -1.14 -27.95
N PRO A 287 -28.44 -0.20 -28.14
CA PRO A 287 -28.72 0.88 -27.20
C PRO A 287 -29.64 0.45 -26.05
N VAL A 288 -29.45 1.01 -24.86
CA VAL A 288 -30.33 0.87 -23.69
C VAL A 288 -30.98 2.23 -23.38
N PRO A 289 -32.30 2.33 -23.13
CA PRO A 289 -32.99 3.59 -22.91
C PRO A 289 -32.89 4.13 -21.48
N ALA A 290 -33.22 5.42 -21.36
CA ALA A 290 -33.01 6.30 -20.21
C ALA A 290 -33.88 6.03 -18.97
N GLY A 291 -33.29 6.27 -17.79
CA GLY A 291 -33.97 6.29 -16.49
C GLY A 291 -32.97 6.43 -15.34
N GLN A 292 -32.64 7.67 -14.97
CA GLN A 292 -31.81 8.06 -13.81
C GLN A 292 -32.66 8.05 -12.51
N PRO A 293 -32.11 8.02 -11.27
CA PRO A 293 -31.20 9.08 -10.78
C PRO A 293 -30.13 8.70 -9.73
N ALA A 294 -29.38 9.75 -9.35
CA ALA A 294 -28.44 9.93 -8.23
C ALA A 294 -26.93 9.77 -8.53
N HIS A 295 -26.33 10.94 -8.80
CA HIS A 295 -24.92 11.24 -8.97
C HIS A 295 -24.06 10.71 -7.79
N ARG A 296 -23.09 9.83 -8.09
CA ARG A 296 -21.88 9.66 -7.28
C ARG A 296 -20.77 10.50 -7.91
N PRO A 297 -19.84 11.10 -7.13
CA PRO A 297 -18.68 11.77 -7.71
C PRO A 297 -17.86 10.73 -8.47
N GLY A 298 -17.50 11.07 -9.70
CA GLY A 298 -16.89 10.17 -10.66
C GLY A 298 -15.57 9.59 -10.14
N LYS A 299 -15.46 8.27 -10.14
CA LYS A 299 -14.17 7.59 -10.02
C LYS A 299 -13.48 7.70 -11.38
N GLU A 300 -12.38 8.44 -11.45
CA GLU A 300 -11.48 8.34 -12.60
C GLU A 300 -10.83 6.95 -12.61
N HIS A 301 -11.08 6.20 -13.69
CA HIS A 301 -10.54 4.87 -13.90
C HIS A 301 -9.46 4.95 -14.96
N LEU A 302 -8.20 4.85 -14.56
CA LEU A 302 -7.10 4.67 -15.50
C LEU A 302 -6.78 3.19 -15.67
N ARG A 303 -6.85 2.72 -16.92
CA ARG A 303 -6.33 1.41 -17.32
C ARG A 303 -4.95 1.61 -17.93
N CYS A 304 -3.91 1.19 -17.21
CA CYS A 304 -2.60 1.03 -17.82
C CYS A 304 -2.61 -0.30 -18.60
N ARG A 305 -2.64 -0.21 -19.93
CA ARG A 305 -2.21 -1.31 -20.80
C ARG A 305 -0.73 -1.16 -21.09
#